data_AF-A0A1R2ARS9-F1
#
_entry.id   AF-A0A1R2ARS9-F1
#
_cell.length_a   1.000
_cell.length_b   1.000
_cell.length_c   1.000
_cell.angle_alpha   90.00
_cell.angle_beta   90.00
_cell.angle_gamma   90.00
#
_symmetry.space_group_name_H-M   'P 1'
#
loop_
_entity.id
_entity.type
_entity.pdbx_description
1 polymer ?
#
loop_
_entity_poly.entity_id
_entity_poly.type
_entity_poly.pdbx_seq_one_letter_code
_entity_poly.pdbx_strand_id
1 'polypeptide(L)'
;MNASSRKIIRKVINNYLLSVIYEDDNVYGVNEILEMLLSVVIGYTVPLIKEHIDFFNNILIPLHKVRTLYLFQISLLNCSILFMIKDKILPVNFCQGLLRYWPVGDSDKEIMFINEVNEVIGLCDMNLIETIVIKLFKSVIIKELFDA
;
A
#
# COMPACT_ATOMS: atom_id res chain seq x y z
N MET A 1 -20.97 -4.59 19.62
CA MET A 1 -19.60 -5.10 19.87
C MET A 1 -18.93 -4.29 20.97
N ASN A 2 -18.45 -4.96 22.03
CA ASN A 2 -17.71 -4.30 23.12
C ASN A 2 -16.29 -3.87 22.65
N ALA A 3 -15.63 -3.00 23.42
CA ALA A 3 -14.32 -2.46 23.04
C ALA A 3 -13.18 -3.51 23.07
N SER A 4 -13.33 -4.58 23.84
CA SER A 4 -12.35 -5.67 23.94
C SER A 4 -12.31 -6.56 22.70
N SER A 5 -13.47 -6.94 22.14
CA SER A 5 -13.53 -7.70 20.89
C SER A 5 -12.91 -6.95 19.71
N ARG A 6 -13.07 -5.61 19.63
CA ARG A 6 -12.46 -4.80 18.57
C ARG A 6 -10.93 -4.86 18.58
N LYS A 7 -10.31 -4.81 19.76
CA LYS A 7 -8.85 -4.92 19.90
C LYS A 7 -8.34 -6.31 19.48
N ILE A 8 -9.06 -7.36 19.86
CA ILE A 8 -8.71 -8.74 19.49
C ILE A 8 -8.79 -8.93 17.98
N ILE A 9 -9.88 -8.50 17.35
CA ILE A 9 -10.08 -8.61 15.91
C ILE A 9 -8.95 -7.89 15.16
N ARG A 10 -8.60 -6.66 15.56
CA ARG A 10 -7.49 -5.92 14.94
C ARG A 10 -6.17 -6.65 15.06
N LYS A 11 -5.87 -7.26 16.22
CA LYS A 11 -4.65 -8.04 16.42
C LYS A 11 -4.62 -9.28 15.51
N VAL A 12 -5.73 -10.00 15.40
CA VAL A 12 -5.83 -11.19 14.54
C VAL A 12 -5.65 -10.82 13.07
N ILE A 13 -6.32 -9.76 12.61
CA ILE A 13 -6.19 -9.26 11.24
C ILE A 13 -4.75 -8.83 10.95
N ASN A 14 -4.12 -8.07 11.86
CA ASN A 14 -2.74 -7.63 11.68
C ASN A 14 -1.78 -8.82 11.57
N ASN A 15 -1.93 -9.82 12.44
CA ASN A 15 -1.08 -11.02 12.40
C ASN A 15 -1.25 -11.79 11.08
N TYR A 16 -2.49 -11.93 10.61
CA TYR A 16 -2.78 -12.60 9.33
C TYR A 16 -2.20 -11.84 8.13
N LEU A 17 -2.36 -10.52 8.08
CA LEU A 17 -1.78 -9.71 7.00
C LEU A 17 -0.24 -9.76 7.05
N LEU A 18 0.36 -9.83 8.24
CA LEU A 18 1.80 -10.02 8.39
C LEU A 18 2.26 -11.39 7.86
N SER A 19 1.54 -12.49 8.14
CA SER A 19 1.87 -13.78 7.53
C SER A 19 1.78 -13.74 6.01
N VAL A 20 0.77 -13.06 5.44
CA VAL A 20 0.68 -12.86 3.98
C VAL A 20 1.93 -12.13 3.44
N ILE A 21 2.39 -11.08 4.12
CA ILE A 21 3.54 -10.27 3.66
C ILE A 21 4.86 -11.05 3.68
N TYR A 22 5.07 -11.89 4.70
CA TYR A 22 6.36 -12.52 4.95
C TYR A 22 6.44 -13.99 4.52
N GLU A 23 5.30 -14.67 4.46
CA GLU A 23 5.21 -16.10 4.18
C GLU A 23 4.48 -16.39 2.85
N ASP A 24 3.87 -15.37 2.22
CA ASP A 24 3.07 -15.50 0.98
C ASP A 24 1.93 -16.54 1.13
N ASP A 25 1.49 -16.77 2.37
CA ASP A 25 0.54 -17.82 2.74
C ASP A 25 -0.91 -17.31 2.80
N ASN A 26 -1.85 -18.19 2.41
CA ASN A 26 -3.30 -18.04 2.57
C ASN A 26 -3.85 -16.67 2.16
N VAL A 27 -3.58 -16.20 0.94
CA VAL A 27 -3.93 -14.85 0.44
C VAL A 27 -5.42 -14.63 0.12
N TYR A 28 -6.25 -15.68 0.16
CA TYR A 28 -7.63 -15.66 -0.35
C TYR A 28 -8.61 -14.79 0.43
N GLY A 29 -8.33 -14.43 1.69
CA GLY A 29 -9.20 -13.59 2.51
C GLY A 29 -8.77 -12.12 2.57
N VAL A 30 -7.68 -11.74 1.89
CA VAL A 30 -7.10 -10.40 1.96
C VAL A 30 -8.03 -9.36 1.36
N ASN A 31 -8.68 -9.68 0.22
CA ASN A 31 -9.57 -8.74 -0.46
C ASN A 31 -10.76 -8.34 0.43
N GLU A 32 -11.43 -9.31 1.03
CA GLU A 32 -12.59 -9.11 1.90
C GLU A 32 -12.22 -8.35 3.17
N ILE A 33 -11.04 -8.62 3.73
CA ILE A 33 -10.51 -7.89 4.88
C ILE A 33 -10.29 -6.42 4.51
N LEU A 34 -9.69 -6.14 3.35
CA LEU A 34 -9.44 -4.78 2.87
C LEU A 34 -10.76 -4.02 2.61
N GLU A 35 -11.74 -4.67 1.98
CA GLU A 35 -13.08 -4.10 1.76
C GLU A 35 -13.76 -3.76 3.09
N MET A 36 -13.69 -4.65 4.08
CA MET A 36 -14.18 -4.37 5.43
C MET A 36 -13.45 -3.16 6.04
N LEU A 37 -12.13 -3.09 5.89
CA LEU A 37 -11.31 -2.00 6.42
C LEU A 37 -11.67 -0.64 5.82
N LEU A 38 -12.16 -0.54 4.58
CA LEU A 38 -12.63 0.72 3.99
C LEU A 38 -13.65 1.41 4.91
N SER A 39 -14.67 0.66 5.35
CA SER A 39 -15.72 1.17 6.24
C SER A 39 -15.17 1.63 7.61
N VAL A 40 -14.17 0.93 8.12
CA VAL A 40 -13.50 1.24 9.40
C VAL A 40 -12.70 2.54 9.27
N VAL A 41 -11.92 2.67 8.19
CA VAL A 41 -11.06 3.83 7.94
C VAL A 41 -11.89 5.09 7.74
N ILE A 42 -13.03 5.01 7.02
CA ILE A 42 -13.95 6.14 6.85
C ILE A 42 -14.29 6.78 8.21
N GLY A 43 -14.56 5.96 9.23
CA GLY A 43 -14.88 6.39 10.59
C GLY A 43 -13.71 6.94 11.42
N TYR A 44 -12.46 6.91 10.92
CA TYR A 44 -11.32 7.47 11.64
C TYR A 44 -11.41 9.00 11.73
N THR A 45 -11.18 9.51 12.94
CA THR A 45 -10.97 10.93 13.20
C THR A 45 -9.63 11.40 12.69
N VAL A 46 -9.54 12.66 12.28
CA VAL A 46 -8.28 13.33 11.95
C VAL A 46 -7.83 14.21 13.14
N PRO A 47 -6.52 14.30 13.44
CA PRO A 47 -5.42 13.59 12.79
C PRO A 47 -5.43 12.09 13.09
N LEU A 48 -4.85 11.29 12.20
CA LEU A 48 -4.69 9.84 12.42
C LEU A 48 -3.80 9.60 13.65
N ILE A 49 -4.19 8.64 14.49
CA ILE A 49 -3.34 8.22 15.60
C ILE A 49 -2.17 7.37 15.09
N LYS A 50 -1.09 7.32 15.88
CA LYS A 50 0.13 6.58 15.55
C LYS A 50 -0.12 5.13 15.12
N GLU A 51 -1.00 4.41 15.80
CA GLU A 51 -1.31 3.01 15.46
C GLU A 51 -1.84 2.84 14.03
N HIS A 52 -2.62 3.81 13.52
CA HIS A 52 -3.16 3.79 12.17
C HIS A 52 -2.09 4.11 11.12
N ILE A 53 -1.19 5.05 11.43
CA ILE A 53 -0.04 5.39 10.60
C ILE A 53 0.94 4.21 10.54
N ASP A 54 1.20 3.55 11.67
CA ASP A 54 2.06 2.37 11.74
C ASP A 54 1.44 1.20 10.95
N PHE A 55 0.12 1.02 11.00
CA PHE A 55 -0.58 0.02 10.17
C PHE A 55 -0.39 0.30 8.67
N PHE A 56 -0.55 1.56 8.25
CA PHE A 56 -0.35 1.95 6.85
C PHE A 56 1.08 1.65 6.38
N ASN A 57 2.09 2.12 7.13
CA ASN A 57 3.49 2.00 6.73
C ASN A 57 4.03 0.57 6.79
N ASN A 58 3.59 -0.22 7.78
CA ASN A 58 4.15 -1.55 8.04
C ASN A 58 3.30 -2.70 7.49
N ILE A 59 2.04 -2.47 7.09
CA ILE A 59 1.14 -3.49 6.56
C ILE A 59 0.61 -3.13 5.18
N LEU A 60 -0.08 -1.99 5.02
CA LEU A 60 -0.67 -1.65 3.72
C LEU A 60 0.39 -1.46 2.62
N ILE A 61 1.45 -0.68 2.88
CA ILE A 61 2.53 -0.51 1.89
C ILE A 61 3.19 -1.87 1.56
N PRO A 62 3.66 -2.68 2.54
CA PRO A 62 4.33 -3.93 2.20
C PRO A 62 3.45 -4.98 1.54
N LEU A 63 2.11 -4.94 1.67
CA LEU A 63 1.22 -5.85 0.95
C LEU A 63 1.36 -5.74 -0.59
N HIS A 64 1.77 -4.59 -1.12
CA HIS A 64 2.00 -4.41 -2.56
C HIS A 64 3.16 -5.27 -3.08
N LYS A 65 4.11 -5.66 -2.22
CA LYS A 65 5.25 -6.49 -2.66
C LYS A 65 4.89 -7.97 -2.79
N VAL A 66 3.75 -8.42 -2.26
CA VAL A 66 3.31 -9.82 -2.26
C VAL A 66 3.14 -10.34 -3.69
N ARG A 67 3.51 -11.60 -3.96
CA ARG A 67 3.54 -12.14 -5.33
C ARG A 67 2.15 -12.14 -5.96
N THR A 68 1.14 -12.47 -5.19
CA THR A 68 -0.26 -12.58 -5.65
C THR A 68 -1.05 -11.28 -5.50
N LEU A 69 -0.39 -10.11 -5.57
CA LEU A 69 -1.04 -8.79 -5.43
C LEU A 69 -2.29 -8.66 -6.31
N TYR A 70 -2.27 -9.21 -7.53
CA TYR A 70 -3.37 -9.12 -8.50
C TYR A 70 -4.72 -9.63 -7.95
N LEU A 71 -4.72 -10.45 -6.90
CA LEU A 71 -5.95 -10.94 -6.27
C LEU A 71 -6.69 -9.88 -5.44
N PHE A 72 -6.00 -8.85 -4.96
CA PHE A 72 -6.55 -7.86 -4.02
C PHE A 72 -6.11 -6.42 -4.28
N GLN A 73 -5.44 -6.17 -5.41
CA GLN A 73 -4.84 -4.88 -5.76
C GLN A 73 -5.82 -3.71 -5.62
N ILE A 74 -7.00 -3.81 -6.24
CA ILE A 74 -7.98 -2.70 -6.28
C ILE A 74 -8.41 -2.32 -4.87
N SER A 75 -8.74 -3.31 -4.03
CA SER A 75 -9.16 -3.09 -2.65
C SER A 75 -8.03 -2.53 -1.79
N LEU A 76 -6.78 -2.96 -2.04
CA LEU A 76 -5.61 -2.46 -1.34
C LEU A 76 -5.32 -0.99 -1.69
N LEU A 77 -5.37 -0.63 -2.96
CA LEU A 77 -5.18 0.75 -3.42
C LEU A 77 -6.28 1.66 -2.87
N ASN A 78 -7.56 1.24 -2.97
CA ASN A 78 -8.69 2.00 -2.44
C ASN A 78 -8.56 2.22 -0.93
N CYS A 79 -8.15 1.20 -0.19
CA CYS A 79 -7.90 1.33 1.25
C CYS A 79 -6.77 2.30 1.54
N SER A 80 -5.68 2.21 0.78
CA SER A 80 -4.52 3.08 0.91
C SER A 80 -4.87 4.55 0.64
N ILE A 81 -5.65 4.84 -0.41
CA ILE A 81 -6.11 6.20 -0.74
C ILE A 81 -6.97 6.79 0.38
N LEU A 82 -7.86 6.01 1.02
CA LEU A 82 -8.66 6.50 2.15
C LEU A 82 -7.81 6.92 3.35
N PHE A 83 -6.71 6.23 3.62
CA PHE A 83 -5.73 6.66 4.63
C PHE A 83 -5.04 7.97 4.21
N MET A 84 -4.60 8.06 2.96
CA MET A 84 -3.89 9.22 2.42
C MET A 84 -4.71 10.51 2.46
N ILE A 85 -6.01 10.44 2.19
CA ILE A 85 -6.91 11.61 2.26
C ILE A 85 -6.97 12.18 3.70
N LYS A 86 -6.71 11.34 4.71
CA LYS A 86 -6.74 11.73 6.12
C LYS A 86 -5.39 12.23 6.66
N ASP A 87 -4.30 11.97 5.96
CA ASP A 87 -2.95 12.41 6.35
C ASP A 87 -2.04 12.62 5.13
N LYS A 88 -1.65 13.88 4.92
CA LYS A 88 -0.89 14.34 3.75
C LYS A 88 0.52 13.78 3.65
N ILE A 89 1.08 13.19 4.71
CA ILE A 89 2.41 12.57 4.63
C ILE A 89 2.36 11.16 4.01
N LEU A 90 1.21 10.49 4.08
CA LEU A 90 1.08 9.10 3.67
C LEU A 90 1.23 8.86 2.16
N PRO A 91 0.76 9.72 1.23
CA PRO A 91 1.05 9.58 -0.20
C PRO A 91 2.54 9.47 -0.50
N VAL A 92 3.34 10.30 0.17
CA VAL A 92 4.79 10.35 -0.02
C VAL A 92 5.43 9.06 0.49
N ASN A 93 5.03 8.60 1.69
CA ASN A 93 5.50 7.34 2.24
C ASN A 93 5.15 6.16 1.34
N PHE A 94 3.94 6.16 0.76
CA PHE A 94 3.47 5.13 -0.15
C PHE A 94 4.32 5.05 -1.42
N CYS A 95 4.49 6.17 -2.12
CA CYS A 95 5.33 6.21 -3.32
C CYS A 95 6.77 5.79 -3.04
N GLN A 96 7.35 6.23 -1.91
CA GLN A 96 8.69 5.79 -1.50
C GLN A 96 8.74 4.29 -1.18
N GLY A 97 7.68 3.76 -0.58
CA GLY A 97 7.51 2.34 -0.30
C GLY A 97 7.44 1.49 -1.56
N LEU A 98 6.63 1.89 -2.55
CA LEU A 98 6.54 1.21 -3.84
C LEU A 98 7.88 1.24 -4.60
N LEU A 99 8.56 2.39 -4.63
CA LEU A 99 9.90 2.49 -5.21
C LEU A 99 10.91 1.58 -4.51
N ARG A 100 10.80 1.40 -3.19
CA ARG A 100 11.64 0.46 -2.43
C ARG A 100 11.34 -1.00 -2.77
N TYR A 101 10.09 -1.33 -3.07
CA TYR A 101 9.64 -2.69 -3.38
C TYR A 101 9.47 -2.95 -4.88
N TRP A 102 10.11 -2.14 -5.73
CA TRP A 102 9.93 -2.19 -7.17
C TRP A 102 10.16 -3.62 -7.72
N PRO A 103 9.19 -4.19 -8.47
CA PRO A 103 9.20 -5.60 -8.85
C PRO A 103 10.04 -5.87 -10.10
N VAL A 104 11.37 -5.80 -9.97
CA VAL A 104 12.31 -6.00 -11.09
C VAL A 104 12.10 -7.37 -11.74
N GLY A 105 11.78 -7.38 -13.04
CA GLY A 105 11.64 -8.60 -13.85
C GLY A 105 10.22 -9.18 -13.90
N ASP A 106 9.25 -8.54 -13.27
CA ASP A 106 7.82 -8.88 -13.35
C ASP A 106 7.06 -7.73 -14.01
N SER A 107 6.98 -7.76 -15.35
CA SER A 107 6.45 -6.65 -16.14
C SER A 107 4.97 -6.35 -15.84
N ASP A 108 4.16 -7.37 -15.56
CA ASP A 108 2.75 -7.17 -15.21
C ASP A 108 2.63 -6.41 -13.88
N LYS A 109 3.46 -6.80 -12.89
CA LYS A 109 3.47 -6.13 -11.59
C LYS A 109 4.12 -4.74 -11.62
N GLU A 110 5.12 -4.53 -12.49
CA GLU A 110 5.65 -3.19 -12.78
C GLU A 110 4.54 -2.26 -13.30
N ILE A 111 3.71 -2.73 -14.24
CA ILE A 111 2.56 -1.97 -14.75
C ILE A 111 1.57 -1.66 -13.60
N MET A 112 1.30 -2.62 -12.73
CA MET A 112 0.44 -2.39 -11.55
C MET A 112 1.00 -1.28 -10.64
N PHE A 113 2.31 -1.31 -10.33
CA PHE A 113 2.96 -0.29 -9.50
C PHE A 113 2.94 1.09 -10.18
N ILE A 114 3.17 1.16 -11.50
CA ILE A 114 3.08 2.42 -12.26
C ILE A 114 1.67 3.00 -12.16
N ASN A 115 0.64 2.18 -12.35
CA ASN A 115 -0.75 2.61 -12.25
C ASN A 115 -1.08 3.13 -10.84
N GLU A 116 -0.65 2.43 -9.80
CA GLU A 116 -0.86 2.86 -8.41
C GLU A 116 -0.17 4.19 -8.10
N VAL A 117 1.09 4.37 -8.53
CA VAL A 117 1.77 5.65 -8.34
C VAL A 117 1.07 6.75 -9.12
N ASN A 118 0.63 6.48 -10.36
CA ASN A 118 -0.09 7.47 -11.17
C ASN A 118 -1.40 7.93 -10.50
N GLU A 119 -2.14 7.04 -9.84
CA GLU A 119 -3.33 7.42 -9.08
C GLU A 119 -3.00 8.25 -7.83
N VAL A 120 -1.89 7.93 -7.15
CA VAL A 120 -1.52 8.57 -5.88
C VAL A 120 -0.75 9.89 -6.09
N ILE A 121 -0.10 10.09 -7.23
CA ILE A 121 0.77 11.25 -7.48
C ILE A 121 0.02 12.58 -7.37
N GLY A 122 -1.26 12.61 -7.73
CA GLY A 122 -2.13 13.78 -7.59
C GLY A 122 -2.45 14.17 -6.14
N LEU A 123 -2.18 13.27 -5.18
CA LEU A 123 -2.33 13.52 -3.75
C LEU A 123 -1.05 14.06 -3.10
N CYS A 124 0.08 14.06 -3.82
CA CYS A 124 1.37 14.52 -3.31
C CYS A 124 1.55 16.03 -3.49
N ASP A 125 2.28 16.67 -2.58
CA ASP A 125 2.71 18.06 -2.76
C ASP A 125 3.72 18.17 -3.93
N MET A 126 3.55 19.20 -4.78
CA MET A 126 4.35 19.41 -6.00
C MET A 126 5.86 19.34 -5.80
N ASN A 127 6.36 19.80 -4.65
CA ASN A 127 7.80 19.81 -4.34
C ASN A 127 8.40 18.40 -4.17
N LEU A 128 7.58 17.39 -3.88
CA LEU A 128 8.01 16.01 -3.67
C LEU A 128 7.81 15.13 -4.91
N ILE A 129 6.94 15.57 -5.83
CA ILE A 129 6.64 14.89 -7.09
C ILE A 129 7.91 14.74 -7.94
N GLU A 130 8.72 15.80 -8.08
CA GLU A 130 9.93 15.78 -8.90
C GLU A 130 10.90 14.66 -8.50
N THR A 131 11.11 14.49 -7.19
CA THR A 131 12.00 13.44 -6.67
C THR A 131 11.45 12.04 -6.91
N ILE A 132 10.14 11.85 -6.75
CA ILE A 132 9.48 10.56 -6.99
C ILE A 132 9.55 10.21 -8.48
N VAL A 133 9.18 11.16 -9.36
CA VAL A 133 9.19 11.00 -10.81
C VAL A 133 10.58 10.64 -11.32
N ILE A 134 11.62 11.36 -10.89
CA ILE A 134 13.02 11.06 -11.28
C ILE A 134 13.41 9.62 -10.87
N LYS A 135 13.04 9.17 -9.67
CA LYS A 135 13.35 7.80 -9.21
C LYS A 135 12.55 6.74 -9.97
N LEU A 136 11.30 7.03 -10.31
CA LEU A 136 10.44 6.16 -11.12
C LEU A 136 11.02 5.98 -12.52
N PHE A 137 11.37 7.09 -13.20
CA PHE A 137 12.03 7.06 -14.50
C PHE A 137 13.32 6.25 -14.46
N LYS A 138 14.16 6.41 -13.43
CA LYS A 138 15.37 5.58 -13.27
C LYS A 138 15.02 4.10 -13.12
N SER A 139 14.00 3.76 -12.34
CA SER A 139 13.62 2.36 -12.09
C SER A 139 13.08 1.68 -13.35
N VAL A 140 12.42 2.44 -14.24
CA VAL A 140 11.94 1.97 -15.54
C VAL A 140 13.06 1.92 -16.59
N ILE A 141 13.88 2.97 -16.69
CA ILE A 141 14.94 3.12 -17.72
C ILE A 141 16.11 2.15 -17.51
N ILE A 142 16.47 1.82 -16.27
CA ILE A 142 17.54 0.84 -16.01
C ILE A 142 17.20 -0.53 -16.61
N LYS A 143 15.92 -0.86 -16.81
CA LYS A 143 15.50 -2.08 -17.52
C LYS A 143 15.87 -2.03 -19.02
N GLU A 144 15.56 -0.93 -19.71
CA GLU A 144 15.86 -0.79 -21.15
C GLU A 144 17.36 -0.78 -21.47
N LEU A 145 18.22 -0.34 -20.54
CA LEU A 145 19.67 -0.26 -20.75
C LEU A 145 20.44 -1.55 -20.47
N PHE A 146 19.85 -2.51 -19.73
CA PHE A 146 20.50 -3.79 -19.41
C PHE A 146 19.87 -4.99 -20.13
N ASP A 147 18.71 -4.81 -20.78
CA ASP A 147 18.06 -5.80 -21.65
C ASP A 147 18.39 -5.61 -23.16
N ALA A 148 19.36 -4.74 -23.50
CA ALA A 148 19.88 -4.51 -24.86
C ALA A 148 21.34 -4.97 -25.01
#